data_AF-A0A1S7LIC5-F1
#
_entry.id   AF-A0A1S7LIC5-F1
#
_cell.length_a   1.000
_cell.length_b   1.000
_cell.length_c   1.000
_cell.angle_alpha   90.00
_cell.angle_beta   90.00
_cell.angle_gamma   90.00
#
_symmetry.space_group_name_H-M   'P 1'
#
loop_
_entity.id
_entity.type
_entity.pdbx_description
1 polymer ?
#
loop_
_entity_poly.entity_id
_entity_poly.type
_entity_poly.pdbx_seq_one_letter_code
_entity_poly.pdbx_strand_id
1 'polypeptide(L)'
;MISFQSMGRFGAFLCLLMGAILFYTPHSRAADLQQDPALAQLFSKAGVNGTLVLQRLDGSQRSIHNPQRAQTRFLPASTFKILNTLIALERGVAKPHMIFKWDGVVRSYKVWNQDLTLSQAFNISCVWCYQQLAQQIGVVGYRAAFAGLSYGTEAPGPELTNFWLEGDLAISALEQIHFLKQLVKQQLPFSPASYTTLKQMMGHDLGQGAILYAKTGWAARVKPQIGWYVGYLQRAGEHWLFALNMEITQPKQLKLRKQLVMDALRLKGLLPPLVQISHEG
;
A
#
# COMPACT_ATOMS: atom_id res chain seq x y z
N MET A 1 -23.57 -63.40 -76.55
CA MET A 1 -23.45 -62.18 -75.72
C MET A 1 -22.31 -62.39 -74.75
N ILE A 2 -21.15 -61.80 -75.05
CA ILE A 2 -19.92 -61.90 -74.24
C ILE A 2 -19.32 -60.49 -74.11
N SER A 3 -18.83 -60.22 -72.89
CA SER A 3 -17.79 -59.25 -72.49
C SER A 3 -18.15 -57.77 -72.37
N PHE A 4 -17.92 -57.23 -71.16
CA PHE A 4 -17.01 -56.12 -70.80
C PHE A 4 -16.96 -56.03 -69.26
N GLN A 5 -15.92 -56.52 -68.57
CA GLN A 5 -14.67 -55.87 -68.09
C GLN A 5 -14.78 -54.63 -67.16
N SER A 6 -14.11 -54.80 -66.00
CA SER A 6 -13.50 -53.80 -65.07
C SER A 6 -14.47 -52.87 -64.32
N MET A 7 -14.21 -52.35 -63.12
CA MET A 7 -12.96 -52.00 -62.44
C MET A 7 -13.27 -51.64 -60.97
N GLY A 8 -12.35 -51.88 -60.03
CA GLY A 8 -12.42 -51.36 -58.65
C GLY A 8 -11.45 -52.09 -57.71
N ARG A 9 -10.14 -51.84 -57.77
CA ARG A 9 -9.35 -50.78 -57.10
C ARG A 9 -9.26 -50.88 -55.56
N PHE A 10 -8.05 -51.26 -55.13
CA PHE A 10 -7.18 -50.65 -54.11
C PHE A 10 -7.62 -50.62 -52.64
N GLY A 11 -6.83 -51.32 -51.82
CA GLY A 11 -5.87 -50.64 -50.94
C GLY A 11 -6.31 -50.39 -49.51
N ALA A 12 -5.92 -51.30 -48.62
CA ALA A 12 -5.78 -51.04 -47.19
C ALA A 12 -4.72 -49.96 -46.94
N PHE A 13 -4.99 -48.99 -46.08
CA PHE A 13 -4.01 -48.45 -45.13
C PHE A 13 -4.75 -47.68 -44.02
N LEU A 14 -4.62 -48.20 -42.81
CA LEU A 14 -5.11 -47.67 -41.55
C LEU A 14 -4.16 -46.54 -41.12
N CYS A 15 -4.56 -45.27 -41.28
CA CYS A 15 -3.83 -44.12 -40.72
C CYS A 15 -4.54 -43.64 -39.44
N LEU A 16 -4.17 -44.24 -38.30
CA LEU A 16 -4.46 -43.70 -36.97
C LEU A 16 -3.48 -42.56 -36.68
N LEU A 17 -3.86 -41.33 -37.04
CA LEU A 17 -3.20 -40.13 -36.55
C LEU A 17 -3.65 -39.86 -35.10
N MET A 18 -2.92 -40.43 -34.13
CA MET A 18 -2.98 -39.95 -32.74
C MET A 18 -2.34 -38.56 -32.69
N GLY A 19 -3.18 -37.53 -32.81
CA GLY A 19 -2.78 -36.15 -32.50
C GLY A 19 -2.46 -36.04 -31.02
N ALA A 20 -1.18 -36.01 -30.66
CA ALA A 20 -0.74 -35.59 -29.34
C ALA A 20 -1.03 -34.10 -29.18
N ILE A 21 -2.18 -33.76 -28.60
CA ILE A 21 -2.47 -32.41 -28.13
C ILE A 21 -1.54 -32.16 -26.94
N LEU A 22 -0.39 -31.54 -27.22
CA LEU A 22 0.45 -30.93 -26.19
C LEU A 22 -0.35 -29.77 -25.60
N PHE A 23 -1.03 -30.03 -24.49
CA PHE A 23 -1.57 -28.99 -23.63
C PHE A 23 -0.39 -28.16 -23.10
N TYR A 24 -0.04 -27.10 -23.82
CA TYR A 24 0.73 -26.00 -23.26
C TYR A 24 -0.18 -25.35 -22.21
N THR A 25 -0.13 -25.85 -20.98
CA THR A 25 -0.64 -25.09 -19.85
C THR A 25 0.29 -23.90 -19.69
N PRO A 26 -0.15 -22.64 -19.92
CA PRO A 26 0.63 -21.52 -19.47
C PRO A 26 0.68 -21.64 -17.94
N HIS A 27 1.82 -22.07 -17.43
CA HIS A 27 2.15 -21.87 -16.03
C HIS A 27 2.30 -20.35 -15.88
N SER A 28 1.19 -19.65 -15.66
CA SER A 28 1.21 -18.36 -15.01
C SER A 28 1.83 -18.64 -13.64
N ARG A 29 3.16 -18.49 -13.55
CA ARG A 29 3.83 -18.43 -12.26
C ARG A 29 3.19 -17.28 -11.52
N ALA A 30 2.23 -17.57 -10.64
CA ALA A 30 2.05 -16.75 -9.46
C ALA A 30 3.46 -16.55 -8.92
N ALA A 31 3.99 -15.33 -9.02
CA ALA A 31 5.34 -15.04 -8.58
C ALA A 31 5.40 -15.48 -7.13
N ASP A 32 6.12 -16.57 -6.88
CA ASP A 32 6.23 -17.17 -5.56
C ASP A 32 6.68 -16.06 -4.61
N LEU A 33 5.86 -15.76 -3.61
CA LEU A 33 6.11 -14.67 -2.68
C LEU A 33 7.21 -15.17 -1.72
N GLN A 34 8.46 -15.11 -2.16
CA GLN A 34 9.58 -15.64 -1.40
C GLN A 34 10.06 -14.66 -0.34
N GLN A 35 10.47 -15.21 0.80
CA GLN A 35 11.06 -14.43 1.88
C GLN A 35 12.47 -13.97 1.50
N ASP A 36 12.74 -12.69 1.71
CA ASP A 36 14.05 -12.07 1.62
C ASP A 36 14.83 -12.29 2.93
N PRO A 37 15.92 -13.08 2.93
CA PRO A 37 16.64 -13.42 4.16
C PRO A 37 17.25 -12.20 4.88
N ALA A 38 17.67 -11.19 4.12
CA ALA A 38 18.30 -10.00 4.68
C ALA A 38 17.26 -9.14 5.43
N LEU A 39 16.05 -9.01 4.85
CA LEU A 39 14.94 -8.38 5.57
C LEU A 39 14.49 -9.20 6.78
N ALA A 40 14.47 -10.54 6.68
CA ALA A 40 14.14 -11.39 7.81
C ALA A 40 15.11 -11.22 8.99
N GLN A 41 16.42 -11.11 8.71
CA GLN A 41 17.42 -10.84 9.74
C GLN A 41 17.24 -9.45 10.36
N LEU A 42 16.86 -8.44 9.58
CA LEU A 42 16.58 -7.09 10.09
C LEU A 42 15.43 -7.10 11.12
N PHE A 43 14.34 -7.79 10.83
CA PHE A 43 13.20 -7.91 11.75
C PHE A 43 13.53 -8.77 12.98
N SER A 44 14.29 -9.86 12.79
CA SER A 44 14.78 -10.70 13.89
C SER A 44 15.62 -9.90 14.89
N LYS A 45 16.57 -9.09 14.42
CA LYS A 45 17.39 -8.20 15.27
C LYS A 45 16.56 -7.16 16.02
N ALA A 46 15.48 -6.68 15.41
CA ALA A 46 14.57 -5.73 16.05
C ALA A 46 13.62 -6.40 17.08
N GLY A 47 13.50 -7.73 17.07
CA GLY A 47 12.67 -8.48 18.01
C GLY A 47 11.17 -8.20 17.85
N VAL A 48 10.69 -8.04 16.61
CA VAL A 48 9.29 -7.69 16.33
C VAL A 48 8.66 -8.61 15.31
N ASN A 49 7.38 -8.96 15.53
CA ASN A 49 6.58 -9.67 14.54
C ASN A 49 5.99 -8.68 13.52
N GLY A 50 6.32 -8.84 12.25
CA GLY A 50 5.89 -7.93 11.20
C GLY A 50 6.15 -8.45 9.80
N THR A 51 5.88 -7.58 8.83
CA THR A 51 6.15 -7.77 7.41
C THR A 51 6.62 -6.45 6.82
N LEU A 52 7.43 -6.54 5.79
CA LEU A 52 7.77 -5.43 4.90
C LEU A 52 7.71 -5.95 3.48
N VAL A 53 6.95 -5.27 2.64
CA VAL A 53 7.06 -5.39 1.18
C VAL A 53 7.79 -4.18 0.67
N LEU A 54 8.84 -4.38 -0.11
CA LEU A 54 9.55 -3.35 -0.87
C LEU A 54 9.51 -3.74 -2.34
N GLN A 55 9.08 -2.84 -3.22
CA GLN A 55 8.88 -3.14 -4.63
C GLN A 55 9.19 -1.95 -5.53
N ARG A 56 9.93 -2.17 -6.61
CA ARG A 56 10.08 -1.16 -7.66
C ARG A 56 8.75 -0.91 -8.37
N LEU A 57 8.48 0.32 -8.81
CA LEU A 57 7.18 0.72 -9.37
C LEU A 57 6.72 -0.14 -10.56
N ASP A 58 7.64 -0.55 -11.44
CA ASP A 58 7.34 -1.41 -12.57
C ASP A 58 7.01 -2.86 -12.16
N GLY A 59 7.45 -3.29 -10.98
CA GLY A 59 7.30 -4.64 -10.45
C GLY A 59 8.47 -5.58 -10.80
N SER A 60 9.52 -5.09 -11.45
CA SER A 60 10.69 -5.87 -11.85
C SER A 60 11.50 -6.39 -10.66
N GLN A 61 11.46 -5.69 -9.53
CA GLN A 61 12.15 -6.05 -8.31
C GLN A 61 11.21 -5.98 -7.11
N ARG A 62 11.30 -6.99 -6.25
CA ARG A 62 10.48 -7.13 -5.04
C ARG A 62 11.25 -7.89 -3.97
N SER A 63 11.20 -7.38 -2.75
CA SER A 63 11.72 -8.02 -1.53
C SER A 63 10.63 -8.06 -0.47
N ILE A 64 10.44 -9.21 0.18
CA ILE A 64 9.40 -9.38 1.20
C ILE A 64 9.98 -10.02 2.46
N HIS A 65 9.69 -9.46 3.63
CA HIS A 65 9.77 -10.20 4.90
C HIS A 65 8.38 -10.70 5.30
N ASN A 66 8.27 -11.96 5.74
CA ASN A 66 7.02 -12.60 6.15
C ASN A 66 5.89 -12.51 5.08
N PRO A 67 6.02 -13.27 3.98
CA PRO A 67 5.06 -13.24 2.87
C PRO A 67 3.63 -13.66 3.25
N GLN A 68 3.48 -14.54 4.23
CA GLN A 68 2.17 -14.93 4.76
C GLN A 68 1.48 -13.72 5.40
N ARG A 69 2.17 -13.01 6.29
CA ARG A 69 1.64 -11.78 6.91
C ARG A 69 1.45 -10.64 5.91
N ALA A 70 2.27 -10.58 4.85
CA ALA A 70 2.11 -9.59 3.78
C ALA A 70 0.74 -9.68 3.07
N GLN A 71 0.13 -10.89 3.07
CA GLN A 71 -1.21 -11.17 2.52
C GLN A 71 -2.32 -10.99 3.55
N THR A 72 -2.01 -10.95 4.85
CA THR A 72 -2.99 -10.77 5.91
C THR A 72 -3.49 -9.32 5.94
N ARG A 73 -4.82 -9.15 5.92
CA ARG A 73 -5.46 -7.83 6.04
C ARG A 73 -5.53 -7.39 7.50
N PHE A 74 -5.22 -6.12 7.75
CA PHE A 74 -5.42 -5.47 9.05
C PHE A 74 -6.07 -4.11 8.86
N LEU A 75 -6.59 -3.53 9.95
CA LEU A 75 -7.06 -2.14 9.98
C LEU A 75 -5.95 -1.18 9.48
N PRO A 76 -6.25 -0.29 8.52
CA PRO A 76 -5.25 0.66 7.99
C PRO A 76 -4.91 1.77 8.99
N ALA A 77 -5.80 2.07 9.94
CA ALA A 77 -5.65 3.20 10.84
C ALA A 77 -5.34 4.49 10.06
N SER A 78 -4.36 5.27 10.51
CA SER A 78 -4.02 6.54 9.86
C SER A 78 -3.41 6.42 8.47
N THR A 79 -3.12 5.24 7.91
CA THR A 79 -2.75 5.13 6.49
C THR A 79 -3.93 5.39 5.57
N PHE A 80 -5.17 5.16 6.03
CA PHE A 80 -6.38 5.49 5.27
C PHE A 80 -6.47 6.97 4.92
N LYS A 81 -5.78 7.85 5.68
CA LYS A 81 -5.69 9.28 5.37
C LYS A 81 -5.15 9.57 3.97
N ILE A 82 -4.35 8.67 3.38
CA ILE A 82 -3.90 8.83 1.98
C ILE A 82 -5.12 8.84 1.03
N LEU A 83 -5.96 7.80 1.10
CA LEU A 83 -7.16 7.71 0.28
C LEU A 83 -8.22 8.74 0.70
N ASN A 84 -8.43 8.93 2.00
CA ASN A 84 -9.43 9.88 2.50
C ASN A 84 -9.15 11.31 2.03
N THR A 85 -7.87 11.74 1.99
CA THR A 85 -7.49 13.05 1.43
C THR A 85 -7.87 13.18 -0.04
N LEU A 86 -7.61 12.15 -0.87
CA LEU A 86 -7.97 12.18 -2.29
C LEU A 86 -9.49 12.27 -2.47
N ILE A 87 -10.25 11.47 -1.72
CA ILE A 87 -11.72 11.50 -1.76
C ILE A 87 -12.23 12.88 -1.33
N ALA A 88 -11.71 13.43 -0.25
CA ALA A 88 -12.14 14.73 0.27
C ALA A 88 -11.85 15.86 -0.72
N LEU A 89 -10.68 15.87 -1.34
CA LEU A 89 -10.30 16.87 -2.34
C LEU A 89 -11.14 16.75 -3.61
N GLU A 90 -11.32 15.54 -4.13
CA GLU A 90 -12.08 15.29 -5.35
C GLU A 90 -13.55 15.69 -5.22
N ARG A 91 -14.12 15.50 -4.03
CA ARG A 91 -15.50 15.88 -3.72
C ARG A 91 -15.65 17.35 -3.30
N GLY A 92 -14.56 18.11 -3.27
CA GLY A 92 -14.55 19.51 -2.81
C GLY A 92 -14.83 19.71 -1.32
N VAL A 93 -14.88 18.62 -0.53
CA VAL A 93 -15.02 18.64 0.93
C VAL A 93 -13.76 19.22 1.58
N ALA A 94 -12.59 18.91 1.02
CA ALA A 94 -11.33 19.51 1.41
C ALA A 94 -10.80 20.46 0.33
N LYS A 95 -10.05 21.48 0.77
CA LYS A 95 -9.26 22.35 -0.09
C LYS A 95 -7.80 22.35 0.39
N PRO A 96 -6.80 22.56 -0.48
CA PRO A 96 -5.38 22.51 -0.08
C PRO A 96 -5.03 23.40 1.13
N HIS A 97 -5.66 24.57 1.22
CA HIS A 97 -5.43 25.56 2.28
C HIS A 97 -6.55 25.61 3.34
N MET A 98 -7.42 24.59 3.40
CA MET A 98 -8.47 24.57 4.43
C MET A 98 -7.86 24.52 5.83
N ILE A 99 -8.60 25.08 6.79
CA ILE A 99 -8.27 25.05 8.22
C ILE A 99 -9.38 24.30 8.96
N PHE A 100 -9.00 23.28 9.72
CA PHE A 100 -9.84 22.69 10.74
C PHE A 100 -9.78 23.57 11.99
N LYS A 101 -10.90 24.18 12.36
CA LYS A 101 -11.01 24.95 13.59
C LYS A 101 -11.08 24.03 14.79
N TRP A 102 -10.26 24.28 15.80
CA TRP A 102 -10.31 23.54 17.04
C TRP A 102 -11.61 23.82 17.78
N ASP A 103 -12.25 22.77 18.26
CA ASP A 103 -13.54 22.82 18.97
C ASP A 103 -13.40 23.11 20.47
N GLY A 104 -12.19 23.44 20.95
CA GLY A 104 -11.90 23.64 22.37
C GLY A 104 -11.82 22.36 23.20
N VAL A 105 -12.09 21.19 22.60
CA VAL A 105 -12.01 19.90 23.31
C VAL A 105 -10.55 19.47 23.42
N VAL A 106 -10.05 19.39 24.65
CA VAL A 106 -8.69 18.92 24.95
C VAL A 106 -8.60 17.41 24.76
N ARG A 107 -7.83 16.98 23.77
CA ARG A 107 -7.55 15.58 23.46
C ARG A 107 -6.17 15.17 23.97
N SER A 108 -5.97 13.86 24.12
CA SER A 108 -4.74 13.26 24.67
C SER A 108 -3.47 13.62 23.90
N TYR A 109 -3.55 13.73 22.57
CA TYR A 109 -2.45 14.22 21.75
C TYR A 109 -2.46 15.74 21.73
N LYS A 110 -1.61 16.38 22.55
CA LYS A 110 -1.55 17.84 22.69
C LYS A 110 -1.46 18.59 21.35
N VAL A 111 -0.72 18.04 20.38
CA VAL A 111 -0.56 18.62 19.04
C VAL A 111 -1.86 18.72 18.24
N TRP A 112 -2.93 18.02 18.64
CA TRP A 112 -4.26 18.08 18.01
C TRP A 112 -5.14 19.21 18.56
N ASN A 113 -4.75 19.87 19.65
CA ASN A 113 -5.58 20.84 20.36
C ASN A 113 -5.29 22.27 19.89
N GLN A 114 -5.42 22.50 18.59
CA GLN A 114 -5.16 23.77 17.92
C GLN A 114 -5.81 23.77 16.54
N ASP A 115 -5.94 24.95 15.94
CA ASP A 115 -6.30 25.06 14.52
C ASP A 115 -5.23 24.38 13.65
N LEU A 116 -5.68 23.62 12.65
CA LEU A 116 -4.78 22.83 11.80
C LEU A 116 -5.12 23.01 10.33
N THR A 117 -4.13 23.24 9.49
CA THR A 117 -4.29 23.09 8.05
C THR A 117 -4.46 21.61 7.66
N LEU A 118 -4.96 21.34 6.45
CA LEU A 118 -5.04 19.98 5.92
C LEU A 118 -3.68 19.24 5.94
N SER A 119 -2.61 19.94 5.57
CA SER A 119 -1.26 19.39 5.60
C SER A 119 -0.79 19.07 7.02
N GLN A 120 -0.99 20.00 7.98
CA GLN A 120 -0.66 19.75 9.38
C GLN A 120 -1.44 18.56 9.94
N ALA A 121 -2.76 18.52 9.72
CA ALA A 121 -3.64 17.44 10.16
C ALA A 121 -3.20 16.06 9.61
N PHE A 122 -2.78 16.00 8.34
CA PHE A 122 -2.22 14.78 7.74
C PHE A 122 -0.93 14.35 8.44
N ASN A 123 0.02 15.27 8.59
CA ASN A 123 1.36 15.00 9.12
C ASN A 123 1.33 14.54 10.58
N ILE A 124 0.57 15.24 11.44
CA ILE A 124 0.42 14.88 12.85
C ILE A 124 -0.64 13.81 13.10
N SER A 125 -1.22 13.25 12.02
CA SER A 125 -2.24 12.20 12.06
C SER A 125 -3.49 12.58 12.87
N CYS A 126 -3.91 13.84 12.83
CA CYS A 126 -5.09 14.35 13.54
C CYS A 126 -6.32 13.50 13.21
N VAL A 127 -6.82 12.72 14.18
CA VAL A 127 -7.96 11.81 13.93
C VAL A 127 -9.25 12.61 13.77
N TRP A 128 -9.52 13.56 14.67
CA TRP A 128 -10.77 14.32 14.66
C TRP A 128 -10.94 15.14 13.37
N CYS A 129 -9.84 15.70 12.83
CA CYS A 129 -9.86 16.41 11.56
C CYS A 129 -10.38 15.51 10.41
N TYR A 130 -9.92 14.27 10.35
CA TYR A 130 -10.33 13.31 9.31
C TYR A 130 -11.70 12.69 9.58
N GLN A 131 -12.16 12.67 10.84
CA GLN A 131 -13.54 12.32 11.16
C GLN A 131 -14.52 13.39 10.67
N GLN A 132 -14.17 14.67 10.77
CA GLN A 132 -14.97 15.75 10.18
C GLN A 132 -15.07 15.63 8.65
N LEU A 133 -13.94 15.35 7.97
CA LEU A 133 -13.96 15.06 6.53
C LEU A 133 -14.87 13.87 6.21
N ALA A 134 -14.77 12.79 6.99
CA ALA A 134 -15.54 11.58 6.75
C ALA A 134 -17.05 11.78 6.92
N GLN A 135 -17.46 12.58 7.91
CA GLN A 135 -18.86 12.97 8.08
C GLN A 135 -19.38 13.77 6.88
N GLN A 136 -18.59 14.70 6.34
CA GLN A 136 -18.97 15.51 5.19
C GLN A 136 -18.95 14.72 3.87
N ILE A 137 -18.05 13.75 3.72
CA ILE A 137 -18.05 12.82 2.58
C ILE A 137 -19.32 11.96 2.59
N GLY A 138 -19.70 11.45 3.76
CA GLY A 138 -20.91 10.66 3.95
C GLY A 138 -20.84 9.26 3.33
N VAL A 139 -21.86 8.44 3.64
CA VAL A 139 -21.92 7.03 3.20
C VAL A 139 -21.95 6.93 1.67
N VAL A 140 -22.75 7.76 1.02
CA VAL A 140 -22.86 7.79 -0.45
C VAL A 140 -21.53 8.18 -1.09
N GLY A 141 -20.83 9.16 -0.51
CA GLY A 141 -19.51 9.58 -1.00
C GLY A 141 -18.48 8.48 -0.90
N TYR A 142 -18.43 7.76 0.23
CA TYR A 142 -17.51 6.62 0.38
C TYR A 142 -17.87 5.44 -0.51
N ARG A 143 -19.15 5.07 -0.63
CA ARG A 143 -19.56 3.99 -1.54
C ARG A 143 -19.20 4.30 -2.99
N ALA A 144 -19.46 5.52 -3.45
CA ALA A 144 -19.09 5.96 -4.80
C ALA A 144 -17.58 5.99 -4.99
N ALA A 145 -16.82 6.46 -3.99
CA ALA A 145 -15.37 6.49 -4.08
C ALA A 145 -14.75 5.09 -4.10
N PHE A 146 -15.23 4.17 -3.27
CA PHE A 146 -14.73 2.78 -3.22
C PHE A 146 -15.17 1.97 -4.45
N ALA A 147 -16.24 2.36 -5.14
CA ALA A 147 -16.63 1.73 -6.39
C ALA A 147 -15.52 1.88 -7.44
N GLY A 148 -14.89 0.76 -7.81
CA GLY A 148 -13.75 0.75 -8.74
C GLY A 148 -12.38 0.98 -8.10
N LEU A 149 -12.31 1.17 -6.77
CA LEU A 149 -11.05 1.13 -6.03
C LEU A 149 -10.82 -0.26 -5.43
N SER A 150 -9.71 -0.90 -5.80
CA SER A 150 -9.24 -2.12 -5.14
C SER A 150 -8.50 -1.81 -3.83
N TYR A 151 -9.17 -1.13 -2.88
CA TYR A 151 -8.58 -0.73 -1.59
C TYR A 151 -9.02 -1.65 -0.44
N GLY A 152 -8.41 -2.83 -0.35
CA GLY A 152 -8.66 -3.77 0.75
C GLY A 152 -10.05 -4.40 0.69
N THR A 153 -10.80 -4.33 1.80
CA THR A 153 -12.21 -4.73 1.88
C THR A 153 -13.13 -3.72 1.17
N GLU A 154 -14.41 -4.05 1.08
CA GLU A 154 -15.43 -3.16 0.52
C GLU A 154 -15.61 -1.85 1.30
N ALA A 155 -16.38 -0.93 0.72
CA ALA A 155 -16.74 0.34 1.33
C ALA A 155 -17.32 0.15 2.75
N PRO A 156 -17.04 1.07 3.68
CA PRO A 156 -17.58 0.98 5.02
C PRO A 156 -19.11 1.03 5.04
N GLY A 157 -19.69 0.44 6.08
CA GLY A 157 -21.11 0.53 6.39
C GLY A 157 -21.54 1.96 6.81
N PRO A 158 -22.67 2.10 7.54
CA PRO A 158 -23.18 3.42 7.92
C PRO A 158 -22.32 4.18 8.94
N GLU A 159 -21.40 3.51 9.64
CA GLU A 159 -20.47 4.15 10.57
C GLU A 159 -19.36 4.86 9.80
N LEU A 160 -19.29 6.20 9.94
CA LEU A 160 -18.44 7.06 9.11
C LEU A 160 -17.14 7.49 9.76
N THR A 161 -16.94 7.29 11.06
CA THR A 161 -15.87 7.99 11.79
C THR A 161 -14.82 7.07 12.42
N ASN A 162 -15.09 5.77 12.46
CA ASN A 162 -14.26 4.77 13.12
C ASN A 162 -14.02 3.52 12.26
N PHE A 163 -14.65 3.38 11.09
CA PHE A 163 -14.46 2.22 10.22
C PHE A 163 -12.99 1.88 9.88
N TRP A 164 -12.09 2.87 9.83
CA TRP A 164 -10.66 2.67 9.62
C TRP A 164 -9.83 2.56 10.91
N LEU A 165 -10.43 2.81 12.07
CA LEU A 165 -9.79 2.81 13.40
C LEU A 165 -10.06 1.52 14.18
N GLU A 166 -11.29 1.02 14.10
CA GLU A 166 -11.77 -0.16 14.83
C GLU A 166 -12.95 -0.88 14.17
N GLY A 167 -13.33 -0.51 12.93
CA GLY A 167 -14.40 -1.17 12.18
C GLY A 167 -13.89 -2.17 11.14
N ASP A 168 -14.64 -2.29 10.04
CA ASP A 168 -14.50 -3.43 9.11
C ASP A 168 -13.49 -3.19 7.98
N LEU A 169 -12.96 -1.97 7.83
CA LEU A 169 -12.00 -1.70 6.76
C LEU A 169 -10.67 -2.42 7.06
N ALA A 170 -10.28 -3.33 6.18
CA ALA A 170 -9.02 -4.05 6.32
C ALA A 170 -8.26 -4.09 4.99
N ILE A 171 -6.93 -3.98 5.06
CA ILE A 171 -6.04 -4.02 3.90
C ILE A 171 -4.73 -4.71 4.25
N SER A 172 -4.19 -5.50 3.33
CA SER A 172 -2.92 -6.20 3.47
C SER A 172 -1.74 -5.33 3.02
N ALA A 173 -0.51 -5.74 3.33
CA ALA A 173 0.67 -5.02 2.87
C ALA A 173 0.80 -5.09 1.33
N LEU A 174 0.45 -6.22 0.72
CA LEU A 174 0.45 -6.35 -0.74
C LEU A 174 -0.63 -5.48 -1.41
N GLU A 175 -1.81 -5.37 -0.81
CA GLU A 175 -2.86 -4.46 -1.31
C GLU A 175 -2.46 -2.99 -1.14
N GLN A 176 -1.77 -2.63 -0.05
CA GLN A 176 -1.17 -1.28 0.08
C GLN A 176 -0.18 -1.01 -1.04
N ILE A 177 0.69 -1.97 -1.40
CA ILE A 177 1.61 -1.83 -2.54
C ILE A 177 0.86 -1.68 -3.86
N HIS A 178 -0.21 -2.45 -4.06
CA HIS A 178 -1.07 -2.32 -5.24
C HIS A 178 -1.69 -0.93 -5.33
N PHE A 179 -2.30 -0.45 -4.25
CA PHE A 179 -2.86 0.90 -4.15
C PHE A 179 -1.80 1.98 -4.43
N LEU A 180 -0.62 1.88 -3.82
CA LEU A 180 0.49 2.80 -4.04
C LEU A 180 0.99 2.79 -5.49
N LYS A 181 0.98 1.63 -6.16
CA LYS A 181 1.35 1.53 -7.58
C LYS A 181 0.37 2.34 -8.44
N GLN A 182 -0.93 2.20 -8.20
CA GLN A 182 -1.95 2.98 -8.90
C GLN A 182 -1.84 4.47 -8.56
N LEU A 183 -1.58 4.80 -7.29
CA LEU A 183 -1.39 6.16 -6.81
C LEU A 183 -0.23 6.86 -7.52
N VAL A 184 0.96 6.25 -7.54
CA VAL A 184 2.17 6.84 -8.15
C VAL A 184 2.01 6.97 -9.67
N LYS A 185 1.31 6.02 -10.30
CA LYS A 185 0.98 6.09 -11.73
C LYS A 185 -0.21 7.00 -12.06
N GLN A 186 -0.85 7.60 -11.05
CA GLN A 186 -2.07 8.41 -11.17
C GLN A 186 -3.20 7.70 -11.93
N GLN A 187 -3.40 6.40 -11.66
CA GLN A 187 -4.38 5.55 -12.35
C GLN A 187 -5.71 5.41 -11.59
N LEU A 188 -5.84 6.05 -10.43
CA LEU A 188 -7.11 6.15 -9.70
C LEU A 188 -7.90 7.35 -10.22
N PRO A 189 -9.25 7.34 -10.15
CA PRO A 189 -10.13 8.36 -10.73
C PRO A 189 -10.17 9.64 -9.90
N PHE A 190 -9.02 10.28 -9.73
CA PHE A 190 -8.87 11.58 -9.06
C PHE A 190 -8.21 12.58 -10.01
N SER A 191 -8.52 13.85 -9.84
CA SER A 191 -7.94 14.93 -10.63
C SER A 191 -6.42 15.10 -10.37
N PRO A 192 -5.64 15.59 -11.34
CA PRO A 192 -4.21 15.91 -11.15
C PRO A 192 -3.94 16.87 -9.98
N ALA A 193 -4.89 17.76 -9.66
CA ALA A 193 -4.80 18.67 -8.53
C ALA A 193 -4.88 17.93 -7.18
N SER A 194 -5.76 16.93 -7.07
CA SER A 194 -5.86 16.05 -5.89
C SER A 194 -4.55 15.30 -5.65
N TYR A 195 -3.97 14.71 -6.71
CA TYR A 195 -2.66 14.03 -6.63
C TYR A 195 -1.52 14.97 -6.21
N THR A 196 -1.46 16.17 -6.81
CA THR A 196 -0.43 17.17 -6.49
C THR A 196 -0.49 17.58 -5.02
N THR A 197 -1.69 17.87 -4.51
CA THR A 197 -1.91 18.25 -3.12
C THR A 197 -1.49 17.13 -2.16
N LEU A 198 -1.92 15.88 -2.42
CA LEU A 198 -1.52 14.74 -1.60
C LEU A 198 -0.01 14.52 -1.62
N LYS A 199 0.62 14.59 -2.81
CA LYS A 199 2.07 14.40 -2.96
C LYS A 199 2.86 15.41 -2.14
N GLN A 200 2.44 16.68 -2.14
CA GLN A 200 3.04 17.74 -1.30
C GLN A 200 2.89 17.44 0.19
N MET A 201 1.73 16.94 0.63
CA MET A 201 1.49 16.60 2.04
C MET A 201 2.28 15.38 2.52
N MET A 202 2.55 14.42 1.63
CA MET A 202 3.27 13.19 1.97
C MET A 202 4.80 13.35 1.97
N GLY A 203 5.32 14.32 1.20
CA GLY A 203 6.73 14.43 0.86
C GLY A 203 7.62 14.89 2.03
N HIS A 204 8.76 14.23 2.16
CA HIS A 204 9.83 14.57 3.08
C HIS A 204 11.17 14.40 2.35
N ASP A 205 11.88 15.49 2.13
CA ASP A 205 13.22 15.47 1.53
C ASP A 205 14.20 14.79 2.49
N LEU A 206 14.93 13.79 1.99
CA LEU A 206 15.99 13.09 2.73
C LEU A 206 17.39 13.59 2.37
N GLY A 207 17.49 14.57 1.46
CA GLY A 207 18.72 15.04 0.85
C GLY A 207 19.22 14.12 -0.26
N GLN A 208 20.28 14.53 -0.96
CA GLN A 208 20.95 13.75 -2.01
C GLN A 208 20.00 13.25 -3.13
N GLY A 209 18.99 14.07 -3.46
CA GLY A 209 18.01 13.76 -4.50
C GLY A 209 17.02 12.64 -4.13
N ALA A 210 16.89 12.31 -2.85
CA ALA A 210 15.95 11.32 -2.33
C ALA A 210 14.77 12.00 -1.62
N ILE A 211 13.55 11.72 -2.06
CA ILE A 211 12.32 12.23 -1.42
C ILE A 211 11.46 11.04 -1.00
N LEU A 212 11.06 11.02 0.27
CA LEU A 212 10.21 9.98 0.84
C LEU A 212 8.78 10.50 0.95
N TYR A 213 7.81 9.75 0.42
CA TYR A 213 6.39 10.07 0.51
C TYR A 213 5.70 9.01 1.33
N ALA A 214 5.23 9.32 2.54
CA ALA A 214 4.78 8.26 3.43
C ALA A 214 3.74 8.68 4.47
N LYS A 215 3.02 7.68 4.98
CA LYS A 215 2.07 7.83 6.07
C LYS A 215 2.26 6.74 7.11
N THR A 216 2.30 7.14 8.38
CA THR A 216 2.24 6.23 9.54
C THR A 216 0.80 5.86 9.89
N GLY A 217 0.60 4.66 10.43
CA GLY A 217 -0.67 4.20 11.02
C GLY A 217 -0.44 3.46 12.34
N TRP A 218 -1.40 3.52 13.25
CA TRP A 218 -1.42 2.73 14.48
C TRP A 218 -2.86 2.39 14.86
N ALA A 219 -3.25 1.13 14.68
CA ALA A 219 -4.54 0.59 15.08
C ALA A 219 -4.49 0.26 16.57
N ALA A 220 -4.57 1.30 17.42
CA ALA A 220 -4.39 1.17 18.87
C ALA A 220 -5.63 0.62 19.60
N ARG A 221 -6.81 0.70 18.98
CA ARG A 221 -8.12 0.37 19.57
C ARG A 221 -8.48 -1.12 19.46
N VAL A 222 -7.66 -1.91 18.76
CA VAL A 222 -7.89 -3.34 18.53
C VAL A 222 -6.74 -4.19 19.06
N LYS A 223 -6.98 -5.50 19.20
CA LYS A 223 -5.96 -6.50 19.55
C LYS A 223 -5.85 -7.56 18.45
N PRO A 224 -4.62 -7.93 18.04
CA PRO A 224 -3.36 -7.26 18.36
C PRO A 224 -3.32 -5.83 17.80
N GLN A 225 -2.56 -4.93 18.44
CA GLN A 225 -2.37 -3.58 17.90
C GLN A 225 -1.40 -3.62 16.74
N ILE A 226 -1.72 -2.93 15.66
CA ILE A 226 -0.94 -2.96 14.42
C ILE A 226 -0.37 -1.58 14.12
N GLY A 227 0.92 -1.52 13.89
CA GLY A 227 1.65 -0.33 13.47
C GLY A 227 2.02 -0.40 11.99
N TRP A 228 1.71 0.65 11.24
CA TRP A 228 1.97 0.77 9.81
C TRP A 228 2.97 1.88 9.48
N TYR A 229 3.75 1.65 8.42
CA TYR A 229 4.40 2.71 7.64
C TYR A 229 4.37 2.36 6.16
N VAL A 230 3.69 3.20 5.39
CA VAL A 230 3.33 2.92 3.99
C VAL A 230 3.68 4.13 3.15
N GLY A 231 4.28 3.92 1.97
CA GLY A 231 4.74 5.01 1.14
C GLY A 231 5.61 4.59 -0.03
N TYR A 232 6.33 5.55 -0.60
CA TYR A 232 7.32 5.29 -1.63
C TYR A 232 8.51 6.24 -1.52
N LEU A 233 9.68 5.77 -1.96
CA LEU A 233 10.88 6.56 -2.16
C LEU A 233 10.97 6.97 -3.63
N GLN A 234 11.25 8.24 -3.89
CA GLN A 234 11.66 8.75 -5.20
C GLN A 234 13.14 9.11 -5.14
N ARG A 235 13.98 8.49 -5.99
CA ARG A 235 15.42 8.80 -6.08
C ARG A 235 15.94 8.45 -7.47
N ALA A 236 16.76 9.31 -8.06
CA ALA A 236 17.39 9.08 -9.37
C ALA A 236 16.38 8.69 -10.49
N GLY A 237 15.19 9.30 -10.48
CA GLY A 237 14.12 8.98 -11.44
C GLY A 237 13.34 7.69 -11.16
N GLU A 238 13.78 6.87 -10.20
CA GLU A 238 13.11 5.64 -9.81
C GLU A 238 12.14 5.85 -8.64
N HIS A 239 11.12 4.99 -8.58
CA HIS A 239 10.15 4.92 -7.49
C HIS A 239 10.14 3.53 -6.87
N TRP A 240 10.30 3.50 -5.55
CA TRP A 240 10.34 2.28 -4.74
C TRP A 240 9.22 2.33 -3.70
N LEU A 241 8.21 1.48 -3.88
CA LEU A 241 7.04 1.37 -3.02
C LEU A 241 7.37 0.51 -1.80
N PHE A 242 6.85 0.89 -0.64
CA PHE A 242 6.95 0.08 0.57
C PHE A 242 5.66 0.06 1.39
N ALA A 243 5.42 -1.09 2.02
CA ALA A 243 4.36 -1.26 3.00
C ALA A 243 4.87 -2.13 4.14
N LEU A 244 5.02 -1.53 5.32
CA LEU A 244 5.37 -2.21 6.56
C LEU A 244 4.14 -2.28 7.46
N ASN A 245 3.85 -3.46 8.00
CA ASN A 245 3.08 -3.57 9.24
C ASN A 245 3.79 -4.45 10.26
N MET A 246 3.59 -4.15 11.53
CA MET A 246 4.15 -4.89 12.65
C MET A 246 3.21 -4.83 13.85
N GLU A 247 3.27 -5.83 14.72
CA GLU A 247 2.60 -5.77 16.01
C GLU A 247 3.25 -4.72 16.91
N ILE A 248 2.42 -3.99 17.64
CA ILE A 248 2.83 -3.00 18.64
C ILE A 248 2.38 -3.51 20.00
N THR A 249 3.32 -4.05 20.77
CA THR A 249 3.09 -4.48 22.16
C THR A 249 3.45 -3.38 23.17
N GLN A 250 4.31 -2.43 22.78
CA GLN A 250 4.72 -1.29 23.61
C GLN A 250 4.82 -0.01 22.79
N PRO A 251 4.39 1.17 23.31
CA PRO A 251 4.45 2.43 22.58
C PRO A 251 5.85 2.79 22.03
N LYS A 252 6.93 2.39 22.72
CA LYS A 252 8.31 2.61 22.26
C LYS A 252 8.63 1.97 20.91
N GLN A 253 7.88 0.96 20.48
CA GLN A 253 8.06 0.30 19.17
C GLN A 253 7.53 1.15 18.02
N LEU A 254 6.74 2.19 18.27
CA LEU A 254 6.19 3.05 17.22
C LEU A 254 7.28 3.70 16.35
N LYS A 255 8.48 3.93 16.88
CA LYS A 255 9.62 4.44 16.10
C LYS A 255 10.19 3.40 15.13
N LEU A 256 10.08 2.11 15.46
CA LEU A 256 10.64 1.02 14.66
C LEU A 256 9.98 0.92 13.28
N ARG A 257 8.71 1.31 13.14
CA ARG A 257 8.02 1.33 11.85
C ARG A 257 8.77 2.13 10.77
N LYS A 258 9.23 3.34 11.13
CA LYS A 258 10.04 4.18 10.23
C LYS A 258 11.45 3.63 10.13
N GLN A 259 12.07 3.29 11.27
CA GLN A 259 13.45 2.81 11.32
C GLN A 259 13.69 1.60 10.42
N LEU A 260 12.84 0.56 10.52
CA LEU A 260 12.94 -0.67 9.73
C LEU A 260 12.83 -0.43 8.23
N VAL A 261 11.95 0.50 7.79
CA VAL A 261 11.89 0.88 6.37
C VAL A 261 13.17 1.58 5.95
N MET A 262 13.65 2.55 6.72
CA MET A 262 14.88 3.28 6.39
C MET A 262 16.09 2.34 6.32
N ASP A 263 16.19 1.40 7.25
CA ASP A 263 17.28 0.41 7.28
C ASP A 263 17.16 -0.59 6.14
N ALA A 264 15.95 -1.04 5.79
CA ALA A 264 15.73 -1.88 4.61
C ALA A 264 16.11 -1.15 3.31
N LEU A 265 15.75 0.12 3.17
CA LEU A 265 16.13 0.94 2.00
C LEU A 265 17.66 1.05 1.88
N ARG A 266 18.39 1.24 2.98
CA ARG A 266 19.87 1.23 2.98
C ARG A 266 20.45 -0.14 2.68
N LEU A 267 19.91 -1.19 3.31
CA LEU A 267 20.31 -2.58 3.11
C LEU A 267 20.18 -3.00 1.64
N LYS A 268 19.22 -2.41 0.91
CA LYS A 268 19.00 -2.64 -0.52
C LYS A 268 19.71 -1.62 -1.42
N GLY A 269 20.59 -0.78 -0.88
CA GLY A 269 21.36 0.21 -1.64
C GLY A 269 20.55 1.40 -2.17
N LEU A 270 19.28 1.53 -1.76
CA LEU A 270 18.37 2.58 -2.25
C LEU A 270 18.61 3.91 -1.54
N LEU A 271 19.21 3.89 -0.36
CA LEU A 271 19.68 5.06 0.38
C LEU A 271 21.15 4.87 0.76
N PRO A 272 21.92 5.98 0.90
CA PRO A 272 23.30 5.90 1.36
C PRO A 272 23.37 5.32 2.79
N PRO A 273 24.49 4.69 3.18
CA PRO A 273 24.74 4.32 4.56
C PRO A 273 24.69 5.56 5.46
N LEU A 274 24.40 5.35 6.75
CA LEU A 274 24.54 6.41 7.74
C LEU A 274 26.02 6.81 7.79
N VAL A 275 26.32 8.09 7.60
CA VAL A 275 27.67 8.61 7.85
C VAL A 275 27.97 8.40 9.33
N GLN A 276 28.92 7.53 9.65
CA GLN A 276 29.50 7.52 10.98
C GLN A 276 30.38 8.77 11.06
N ILE A 277 29.95 9.75 11.84
CA ILE A 277 30.85 10.81 12.27
C ILE A 277 31.77 10.15 13.29
N SER A 278 32.97 9.76 12.86
CA SER A 278 34.05 9.46 13.79
C SER A 278 34.33 10.75 14.55
N HIS A 279 33.99 10.77 15.84
CA HIS A 279 34.55 11.75 16.75
C HIS A 279 36.02 11.37 16.97
N GLU A 280 36.87 11.76 16.01
CA GLU A 280 38.29 11.98 16.26
C GLU A 280 38.45 13.48 16.50
N GLY A 281 38.87 13.82 17.71
CA GLY A 281 39.04 15.18 18.22
C GLY A 281 38.97 15.20 19.73
#